data_AF-A0A857JTF8-F1
#
_entry.id   AF-A0A857JTF8-F1
#
_cell.length_a   1.000
_cell.length_b   1.000
_cell.length_c   1.000
_cell.angle_alpha   90.00
_cell.angle_beta   90.00
_cell.angle_gamma   90.00
#
_symmetry.space_group_name_H-M   'P 1'
#
loop_
_entity.id
_entity.type
_entity.pdbx_description
1 polymer ?
#
loop_
_entity_poly.entity_id
_entity_poly.type
_entity_poly.pdbx_seq_one_letter_code
_entity_poly.pdbx_strand_id
1 'polypeptide(L)'
;MKQLPDDTKQELSLQLRSVLRTNESSNPASAVPENRALSYQFKGGTSFVGGFKSHLLGDNDLSELLFAEVIPNARMGVAENTVSHDNSFQYALFCYALLLGYEEQADESAAVLLVLDIIKDIRFGAPPEFFLLLAHLWRGETDAAIQMLEGIEKLESKKSEFYIQPGLSTLVRGVVNNEPSLMKEGANLLLEKHLHTTKYFRTALESNHYYCEPVTLLTIVGRKLGVDVKANIGDTTAVLKTKTFSPIDRPEIPAKKKFEVPVDLVPPCFLKKRG
;
A
#
# COMPACT_ATOMS: atom_id res chain seq x y z
N MET A 1 16.63 -10.65 0.54
CA MET A 1 16.71 -9.43 1.38
C MET A 1 18.01 -9.42 2.15
N LYS A 2 18.61 -8.25 2.40
CA LYS A 2 19.73 -8.15 3.35
C LYS A 2 19.23 -8.52 4.74
N GLN A 3 20.10 -9.09 5.58
CA GLN A 3 19.76 -9.44 6.95
C GLN A 3 19.35 -8.19 7.73
N LEU A 4 18.17 -8.23 8.37
CA LEU A 4 17.72 -7.16 9.25
C LEU A 4 18.65 -7.04 10.47
N PRO A 5 18.97 -5.82 10.93
CA PRO A 5 19.65 -5.61 12.21
C PRO A 5 18.85 -6.22 13.38
N ASP A 6 19.55 -6.69 14.41
CA ASP A 6 18.90 -7.43 15.50
C ASP A 6 17.92 -6.57 16.31
N ASP A 7 18.24 -5.28 16.52
CA ASP A 7 17.32 -4.33 17.16
C ASP A 7 16.03 -4.14 16.35
N THR A 8 16.15 -4.10 15.03
CA THR A 8 15.04 -4.00 14.08
C THR A 8 14.20 -5.28 14.08
N LYS A 9 14.82 -6.46 14.09
CA LYS A 9 14.11 -7.74 14.22
C LYS A 9 13.34 -7.82 15.53
N GLN A 10 13.96 -7.42 16.63
CA GLN A 10 13.32 -7.42 17.94
C GLN A 10 12.08 -6.51 17.96
N GLU A 11 12.21 -5.30 17.44
CA GLU A 11 11.11 -4.34 17.40
C GLU A 11 9.98 -4.80 16.46
N LEU A 12 10.30 -5.29 15.26
CA LEU A 12 9.32 -5.90 14.35
C LEU A 12 8.60 -7.09 14.99
N SER A 13 9.32 -7.94 15.75
CA SER A 13 8.74 -9.10 16.43
C SER A 13 7.77 -8.70 17.53
N LEU A 14 8.09 -7.65 18.31
CA LEU A 14 7.20 -7.13 19.34
C LEU A 14 5.91 -6.56 18.73
N GLN A 15 6.04 -5.81 17.65
CA GLN A 15 4.89 -5.27 16.92
C GLN A 15 4.05 -6.37 16.27
N LEU A 16 4.68 -7.39 15.69
CA LEU A 16 3.97 -8.55 15.15
C LEU A 16 3.17 -9.26 16.25
N ARG A 17 3.75 -9.50 17.43
CA ARG A 17 3.00 -10.06 18.57
C ARG A 17 1.80 -9.19 18.98
N SER A 18 1.94 -7.86 18.91
CA SER A 18 0.83 -6.95 19.16
C SER A 18 -0.28 -7.13 18.14
N VAL A 19 0.07 -7.17 16.84
CA VAL A 19 -0.87 -7.41 15.73
C VAL A 19 -1.59 -8.75 15.88
N LEU A 20 -0.86 -9.83 16.20
CA LEU A 20 -1.43 -11.16 16.37
C LEU A 20 -2.46 -11.20 17.51
N ARG A 21 -2.13 -10.63 18.69
CA ARG A 21 -3.08 -10.55 19.82
C ARG A 21 -4.32 -9.73 19.48
N THR A 22 -4.15 -8.60 18.79
CA THR A 22 -5.28 -7.81 18.31
C THR A 22 -6.17 -8.65 17.39
N ASN A 23 -5.57 -9.34 16.42
CA ASN A 23 -6.27 -10.21 15.48
C ASN A 23 -7.02 -11.37 16.16
N GLU A 24 -6.44 -11.98 17.20
CA GLU A 24 -7.07 -13.06 17.99
C GLU A 24 -8.26 -12.55 18.79
N SER A 25 -8.15 -11.35 19.37
CA SER A 25 -9.20 -10.76 20.21
C SER A 25 -10.32 -10.08 19.41
N SER A 26 -10.08 -9.73 18.15
CA SER A 26 -11.05 -9.06 17.30
C SER A 26 -11.99 -10.06 16.64
N ASN A 27 -13.30 -9.90 16.89
CA ASN A 27 -14.35 -10.59 16.13
C ASN A 27 -15.26 -9.54 15.46
N PRO A 28 -14.98 -9.14 14.21
CA PRO A 28 -15.74 -8.10 13.52
C PRO A 28 -17.25 -8.37 13.44
N ALA A 29 -17.67 -9.63 13.33
CA ALA A 29 -19.08 -10.00 13.26
C ALA A 29 -19.85 -9.68 14.56
N SER A 30 -19.15 -9.63 15.69
CA SER A 30 -19.72 -9.29 17.01
C SER A 30 -19.76 -7.78 17.29
N ALA A 31 -19.18 -6.96 16.41
CA ALA A 31 -19.24 -5.51 16.54
C ALA A 31 -20.69 -5.01 16.40
N VAL A 32 -20.97 -3.86 17.04
CA VAL A 32 -22.23 -3.13 16.83
C VAL A 32 -22.39 -2.82 15.33
N PRO A 33 -23.61 -2.93 14.76
CA PRO A 33 -23.84 -2.85 13.32
C PRO A 33 -23.15 -1.67 12.63
N GLU A 34 -23.18 -0.50 13.26
CA GLU A 34 -22.62 0.74 12.74
C GLU A 34 -21.09 0.72 12.62
N ASN A 35 -20.41 -0.15 13.37
CA ASN A 35 -18.95 -0.29 13.40
C ASN A 35 -18.46 -1.55 12.67
N ARG A 36 -19.34 -2.38 12.11
CA ARG A 36 -18.94 -3.64 11.47
C ARG A 36 -18.01 -3.42 10.29
N ALA A 37 -18.37 -2.50 9.39
CA ALA A 37 -17.53 -2.15 8.23
C ALA A 37 -16.11 -1.78 8.65
N LEU A 38 -15.98 -0.88 9.63
CA LEU A 38 -14.70 -0.45 10.20
C LEU A 38 -13.96 -1.58 10.89
N SER A 39 -14.67 -2.46 11.61
CA SER A 39 -14.06 -3.59 12.33
C SER A 39 -13.50 -4.63 11.36
N TYR A 40 -14.22 -4.93 10.27
CA TYR A 40 -13.75 -5.81 9.20
C TYR A 40 -12.57 -5.19 8.46
N GLN A 41 -12.66 -3.91 8.10
CA GLN A 41 -11.56 -3.19 7.46
C GLN A 41 -10.31 -3.16 8.34
N PHE A 42 -10.49 -2.92 9.64
CA PHE A 42 -9.41 -2.95 10.62
C PHE A 42 -8.76 -4.33 10.67
N LYS A 43 -9.55 -5.41 10.79
CA LYS A 43 -9.05 -6.80 10.78
C LYS A 43 -8.29 -7.14 9.48
N GLY A 44 -8.81 -6.71 8.33
CA GLY A 44 -8.13 -6.88 7.04
C GLY A 44 -6.79 -6.13 7.01
N GLY A 45 -6.80 -4.86 7.43
CA GLY A 45 -5.60 -4.02 7.47
C GLY A 45 -4.54 -4.53 8.46
N THR A 46 -4.92 -4.94 9.68
CA THR A 46 -3.99 -5.52 10.65
C THR A 46 -3.42 -6.84 10.18
N SER A 47 -4.21 -7.66 9.48
CA SER A 47 -3.72 -8.91 8.88
C SER A 47 -2.74 -8.65 7.74
N PHE A 48 -3.00 -7.63 6.90
CA PHE A 48 -2.03 -7.19 5.88
C PHE A 48 -0.71 -6.72 6.51
N VAL A 49 -0.79 -5.87 7.55
CA VAL A 49 0.38 -5.41 8.33
C VAL A 49 1.16 -6.60 8.90
N GLY A 50 0.47 -7.53 9.56
CA GLY A 50 1.07 -8.71 10.19
C GLY A 50 1.71 -9.63 9.15
N GLY A 51 1.04 -9.87 8.02
CA GLY A 51 1.55 -10.69 6.94
C GLY A 51 2.84 -10.12 6.37
N PHE A 52 2.89 -8.81 6.15
CA PHE A 52 4.09 -8.16 5.64
C PHE A 52 5.23 -8.12 6.65
N LYS A 53 4.96 -7.88 7.94
CA LYS A 53 5.97 -7.94 9.01
C LYS A 53 6.53 -9.36 9.17
N SER A 54 5.69 -10.38 9.10
CA SER A 54 6.11 -11.79 9.12
C SER A 54 7.03 -12.10 7.94
N HIS A 55 6.70 -11.61 6.75
CA HIS A 55 7.56 -11.73 5.57
C HIS A 55 8.93 -11.07 5.78
N LEU A 56 8.97 -9.85 6.32
CA LEU A 56 10.23 -9.15 6.60
C LEU A 56 11.11 -9.91 7.61
N LEU A 57 10.48 -10.57 8.58
CA LEU A 57 11.14 -11.42 9.57
C LEU A 57 11.57 -12.80 9.02
N GLY A 58 11.16 -13.14 7.79
CA GLY A 58 11.49 -14.40 7.12
C GLY A 58 10.51 -15.54 7.40
N ASP A 59 9.39 -15.28 8.08
CA ASP A 59 8.34 -16.26 8.35
C ASP A 59 7.28 -16.21 7.24
N ASN A 60 7.54 -16.96 6.17
CA ASN A 60 6.66 -16.98 4.99
C ASN A 60 5.35 -17.71 5.25
N ASP A 61 5.33 -18.74 6.11
CA ASP A 61 4.12 -19.51 6.37
C ASP A 61 3.12 -18.66 7.15
N LEU A 62 3.57 -17.99 8.22
CA LEU A 62 2.73 -17.04 8.95
C LEU A 62 2.31 -15.86 8.06
N SER A 63 3.20 -15.41 7.18
CA SER A 63 2.90 -14.34 6.22
C SER A 63 1.72 -14.69 5.33
N GLU A 64 1.73 -15.85 4.67
CA GLU A 64 0.66 -16.27 3.77
C GLU A 64 -0.64 -16.57 4.53
N LEU A 65 -0.56 -17.13 5.75
CA LEU A 65 -1.73 -17.31 6.63
C LEU A 65 -2.43 -15.97 6.94
N LEU A 66 -1.66 -14.94 7.27
CA LEU A 66 -2.21 -13.61 7.56
C LEU A 66 -2.72 -12.91 6.29
N PHE A 67 -2.04 -13.06 5.15
CA PHE A 67 -2.53 -12.51 3.88
C PHE A 67 -3.84 -13.15 3.41
N ALA A 68 -4.08 -14.42 3.72
CA ALA A 68 -5.34 -15.10 3.42
C ALA A 68 -6.55 -14.49 4.15
N GLU A 69 -6.35 -13.82 5.29
CA GLU A 69 -7.43 -13.13 6.01
C GLU A 69 -7.82 -11.77 5.38
N VAL A 70 -6.97 -11.19 4.53
CA VAL A 70 -7.13 -9.79 4.10
C VAL A 70 -8.35 -9.60 3.20
N ILE A 71 -8.43 -10.33 2.08
CA ILE A 71 -9.51 -10.16 1.09
C ILE A 71 -10.90 -10.50 1.67
N PRO A 72 -11.10 -11.63 2.38
CA PRO A 72 -12.40 -11.93 2.98
C PRO A 72 -12.89 -10.81 3.92
N ASN A 73 -12.00 -10.27 4.77
CA ASN A 73 -12.36 -9.19 5.67
C ASN A 73 -12.61 -7.87 4.92
N ALA A 74 -11.80 -7.52 3.92
CA ALA A 74 -12.02 -6.31 3.13
C ALA A 74 -13.35 -6.33 2.37
N ARG A 75 -13.74 -7.49 1.81
CA ARG A 75 -15.06 -7.70 1.18
C ARG A 75 -16.21 -7.48 2.16
N MET A 76 -16.09 -8.02 3.38
CA MET A 76 -17.08 -7.79 4.43
C MET A 76 -17.12 -6.32 4.87
N GLY A 77 -15.98 -5.64 4.88
CA GLY A 77 -15.90 -4.19 5.12
C GLY A 77 -16.73 -3.40 4.11
N VAL A 78 -16.64 -3.73 2.82
CA VAL A 78 -17.49 -3.14 1.77
C VAL A 78 -18.97 -3.51 1.96
N ALA A 79 -19.27 -4.78 2.22
CA ALA A 79 -20.65 -5.27 2.32
C ALA A 79 -21.42 -4.70 3.52
N GLU A 80 -20.74 -4.49 4.65
CA GLU A 80 -21.32 -3.94 5.88
C GLU A 80 -21.29 -2.40 5.90
N ASN A 81 -20.73 -1.75 4.88
CA ASN A 81 -20.66 -0.30 4.85
C ASN A 81 -22.05 0.31 4.60
N THR A 82 -22.59 0.96 5.62
CA THR A 82 -23.89 1.63 5.59
C THR A 82 -23.77 3.12 5.28
N VAL A 83 -22.55 3.67 5.24
CA VAL A 83 -22.32 5.09 4.99
C VAL A 83 -22.38 5.34 3.49
N SER A 84 -23.50 5.92 3.05
CA SER A 84 -23.70 6.36 1.68
C SER A 84 -22.52 7.25 1.23
N HIS A 85 -21.99 6.97 0.04
CA HIS A 85 -20.87 7.69 -0.57
C HIS A 85 -19.48 7.53 0.07
N ASP A 86 -19.34 6.67 1.08
CA ASP A 86 -18.03 6.30 1.60
C ASP A 86 -17.43 5.15 0.77
N ASN A 87 -16.70 5.49 -0.28
CA ASN A 87 -16.08 4.51 -1.19
C ASN A 87 -14.74 3.97 -0.70
N SER A 88 -14.34 4.32 0.52
CA SER A 88 -13.02 3.99 1.03
C SER A 88 -12.71 2.51 1.17
N PHE A 89 -13.69 1.75 1.62
CA PHE A 89 -13.61 0.30 1.75
C PHE A 89 -13.36 -0.34 0.39
N GLN A 90 -13.98 0.22 -0.68
CA GLN A 90 -13.77 -0.25 -2.05
C GLN A 90 -12.37 0.11 -2.56
N TYR A 91 -11.85 1.30 -2.26
CA TYR A 91 -10.47 1.67 -2.59
C TYR A 91 -9.46 0.74 -1.91
N ALA A 92 -9.67 0.43 -0.63
CA ALA A 92 -8.79 -0.45 0.12
C ALA A 92 -8.85 -1.90 -0.40
N LEU A 93 -10.05 -2.42 -0.68
CA LEU A 93 -10.22 -3.74 -1.30
C LEU A 93 -9.46 -3.85 -2.62
N PHE A 94 -9.56 -2.83 -3.48
CA PHE A 94 -8.84 -2.79 -4.74
C PHE A 94 -7.31 -2.82 -4.55
N CYS A 95 -6.78 -1.97 -3.67
CA CYS A 95 -5.35 -1.96 -3.38
C CYS A 95 -4.85 -3.28 -2.79
N TYR A 96 -5.60 -3.89 -1.86
CA TYR A 96 -5.23 -5.20 -1.32
C TYR A 96 -5.27 -6.30 -2.37
N ALA A 97 -6.28 -6.29 -3.25
CA ALA A 97 -6.37 -7.26 -4.33
C ALA A 97 -5.17 -7.15 -5.27
N LEU A 98 -4.77 -5.94 -5.66
CA LEU A 98 -3.56 -5.71 -6.45
C LEU A 98 -2.29 -6.17 -5.72
N LEU A 99 -2.06 -5.68 -4.50
CA LEU A 99 -0.83 -5.95 -3.73
C LEU A 99 -0.68 -7.43 -3.37
N LEU A 100 -1.78 -8.14 -3.12
CA LEU A 100 -1.73 -9.56 -2.78
C LEU A 100 -1.93 -10.44 -4.01
N GLY A 101 -2.18 -9.88 -5.19
CA GLY A 101 -2.25 -10.60 -6.45
C GLY A 101 -3.53 -11.40 -6.69
N TYR A 102 -4.65 -11.00 -6.07
CA TYR A 102 -5.98 -11.58 -6.30
C TYR A 102 -6.62 -10.95 -7.54
N GLU A 103 -6.34 -11.52 -8.72
CA GLU A 103 -6.69 -10.90 -10.00
C GLU A 103 -8.21 -10.76 -10.21
N GLU A 104 -9.00 -11.78 -9.87
CA GLU A 104 -10.47 -11.73 -10.00
C GLU A 104 -11.07 -10.60 -9.14
N GLN A 105 -10.63 -10.49 -7.87
CA GLN A 105 -11.10 -9.43 -7.00
C GLN A 105 -10.65 -8.04 -7.47
N ALA A 106 -9.46 -7.93 -8.06
CA ALA A 106 -8.97 -6.68 -8.64
C ALA A 106 -9.80 -6.27 -9.87
N ASP A 107 -10.14 -7.23 -10.74
CA ASP A 107 -11.02 -7.01 -11.90
C ASP A 107 -12.41 -6.55 -11.48
N GLU A 108 -13.04 -7.22 -10.51
CA GLU A 108 -14.33 -6.82 -9.94
C GLU A 108 -14.27 -5.41 -9.35
N SER A 109 -13.24 -5.15 -8.53
CA SER A 109 -13.08 -3.86 -7.86
C SER A 109 -12.87 -2.73 -8.85
N ALA A 110 -12.05 -2.95 -9.89
CA ALA A 110 -11.84 -1.97 -10.94
C ALA A 110 -13.15 -1.64 -11.66
N ALA A 111 -13.97 -2.65 -11.99
CA ALA A 111 -15.28 -2.44 -12.62
C ALA A 111 -16.21 -1.57 -11.76
N VAL A 112 -16.25 -1.81 -10.45
CA VAL A 112 -17.03 -1.00 -9.49
C VAL A 112 -16.50 0.43 -9.45
N LEU A 113 -15.18 0.61 -9.31
CA LEU A 113 -14.56 1.94 -9.20
C LEU A 113 -14.84 2.83 -10.41
N LEU A 114 -14.91 2.27 -11.62
CA LEU A 114 -15.19 3.02 -12.84
C LEU A 114 -16.64 3.55 -12.93
N VAL A 115 -17.58 2.98 -12.18
CA VAL A 115 -19.01 3.39 -12.20
C VAL A 115 -19.46 4.11 -10.93
N LEU A 116 -18.61 4.16 -9.91
CA LEU A 116 -18.90 4.92 -8.69
C LEU A 116 -18.89 6.42 -8.99
N ASP A 117 -19.92 7.12 -8.52
CA ASP A 117 -19.91 8.57 -8.52
C ASP A 117 -18.86 9.05 -7.53
N ILE A 118 -17.78 9.63 -8.06
CA ILE A 118 -16.66 10.10 -7.24
C ILE A 118 -17.09 11.37 -6.54
N ILE A 119 -17.48 11.23 -5.29
CA ILE A 119 -17.54 12.40 -4.42
C ILE A 119 -16.10 12.77 -4.08
N LYS A 120 -15.79 14.06 -4.30
CA LYS A 120 -14.54 14.72 -3.95
C LYS A 120 -14.35 14.80 -2.41
N ASP A 121 -14.67 13.74 -1.69
CA ASP A 121 -14.48 13.66 -0.24
C ASP A 121 -13.14 12.99 0.05
N ILE A 122 -12.20 13.83 0.46
CA ILE A 122 -10.79 13.52 0.68
C ILE A 122 -10.67 12.85 2.05
N ARG A 123 -11.18 11.63 2.21
CA ARG A 123 -11.02 10.87 3.48
C ARG A 123 -9.85 9.88 3.45
N PHE A 124 -9.26 9.63 2.29
CA PHE A 124 -8.13 8.73 2.13
C PHE A 124 -6.91 9.51 1.65
N GLY A 125 -5.74 9.20 2.19
CA GLY A 125 -4.47 9.88 1.94
C GLY A 125 -3.97 9.84 0.48
N ALA A 126 -4.82 9.47 -0.48
CA ALA A 126 -4.66 9.68 -1.91
C ALA A 126 -6.02 10.13 -2.50
N PRO A 127 -6.02 11.07 -3.45
CA PRO A 127 -7.24 11.58 -4.07
C PRO A 127 -7.91 10.49 -4.95
N PRO A 128 -9.25 10.46 -5.07
CA PRO A 128 -9.98 9.43 -5.82
C PRO A 128 -9.49 9.19 -7.25
N GLU A 129 -8.98 10.23 -7.89
CA GLU A 129 -8.41 10.21 -9.23
C GLU A 129 -7.26 9.19 -9.37
N PHE A 130 -6.51 8.92 -8.30
CA PHE A 130 -5.46 7.90 -8.31
C PHE A 130 -6.02 6.48 -8.44
N PHE A 131 -7.09 6.17 -7.70
CA PHE A 131 -7.71 4.84 -7.75
C PHE A 131 -8.42 4.61 -9.08
N LEU A 132 -9.07 5.65 -9.61
CA LEU A 132 -9.69 5.60 -10.93
C LEU A 132 -8.64 5.40 -12.04
N LEU A 133 -7.50 6.08 -11.95
CA LEU A 133 -6.37 5.89 -12.85
C LEU A 133 -5.87 4.44 -12.82
N LEU A 134 -5.66 3.88 -11.63
CA LEU A 134 -5.26 2.47 -11.47
C LEU A 134 -6.31 1.50 -12.04
N ALA A 135 -7.60 1.78 -11.85
CA ALA A 135 -8.68 0.95 -12.37
C ALA A 135 -8.71 0.92 -13.91
N HIS A 136 -8.58 2.07 -14.57
CA HIS A 136 -8.44 2.15 -16.03
C HIS A 136 -7.21 1.38 -16.52
N LEU A 137 -6.05 1.61 -15.91
CA LEU A 137 -4.81 0.92 -16.28
C LEU A 137 -4.92 -0.60 -16.10
N TRP A 138 -5.52 -1.06 -14.99
CA TRP A 138 -5.71 -2.48 -14.71
C TRP A 138 -6.60 -3.17 -15.77
N ARG A 139 -7.62 -2.47 -16.26
CA ARG A 139 -8.52 -2.93 -17.33
C ARG A 139 -7.94 -2.80 -18.74
N GLY A 140 -6.73 -2.25 -18.88
CA GLY A 140 -6.11 -2.00 -20.18
C GLY A 140 -6.66 -0.78 -20.92
N GLU A 141 -7.42 0.09 -20.25
CA GLU A 141 -8.01 1.31 -20.80
C GLU A 141 -6.96 2.45 -20.77
N THR A 142 -5.84 2.24 -21.47
CA THR A 142 -4.65 3.12 -21.40
C THR A 142 -4.93 4.54 -21.88
N ASP A 143 -5.76 4.72 -22.91
CA ASP A 143 -6.12 6.04 -23.42
C ASP A 143 -6.90 6.87 -22.38
N ALA A 144 -7.83 6.23 -21.65
CA ALA A 144 -8.58 6.87 -20.58
C ALA A 144 -7.63 7.27 -19.43
N ALA A 145 -6.71 6.37 -19.05
CA ALA A 145 -5.68 6.66 -18.06
C ALA A 145 -4.80 7.86 -18.46
N ILE A 146 -4.39 7.96 -19.73
CA ILE A 146 -3.59 9.09 -20.24
C ILE A 146 -4.37 10.41 -20.18
N GLN A 147 -5.67 10.42 -20.53
CA GLN A 147 -6.50 11.62 -20.47
C GLN A 147 -6.63 12.18 -19.04
N MET A 148 -6.55 11.32 -18.02
CA MET A 148 -6.60 11.76 -16.62
C MET A 148 -5.33 12.48 -16.16
N LEU A 149 -4.19 12.29 -16.84
CA LEU A 149 -2.89 12.74 -16.35
C LEU A 149 -2.79 14.25 -16.18
N GLU A 150 -3.48 15.06 -16.99
CA GLU A 150 -3.50 16.52 -16.81
C GLU A 150 -4.08 16.91 -15.44
N GLY A 151 -5.11 16.19 -14.98
CA GLY A 151 -5.68 16.38 -13.65
C GLY A 151 -4.73 15.93 -12.55
N ILE A 152 -4.06 14.79 -12.75
CA ILE A 152 -3.07 14.24 -11.82
C ILE A 152 -1.87 15.19 -11.65
N GLU A 153 -1.34 15.76 -12.73
CA GLU A 153 -0.23 16.72 -12.70
C GLU A 153 -0.57 18.00 -11.92
N LYS A 154 -1.81 18.48 -12.07
CA LYS A 154 -2.32 19.58 -11.24
C LYS A 154 -2.36 19.21 -9.76
N LEU A 155 -2.56 17.94 -9.41
CA LEU A 155 -2.50 17.46 -8.03
C LEU A 155 -1.06 17.30 -7.54
N GLU A 156 -0.14 16.81 -8.38
CA GLU A 156 1.30 16.67 -8.08
C GLU A 156 1.96 18.02 -7.73
N SER A 157 1.50 19.12 -8.32
CA SER A 157 2.01 20.46 -8.04
C SER A 157 1.55 21.07 -6.71
N LYS A 158 0.61 20.44 -5.98
CA LYS A 158 0.09 20.96 -4.71
C LYS A 158 1.05 20.66 -3.55
N LYS A 159 1.26 21.65 -2.68
CA LYS A 159 2.24 21.58 -1.57
C LYS A 159 1.92 20.61 -0.43
N SER A 160 0.75 19.97 -0.39
CA SER A 160 0.39 19.13 0.76
C SER A 160 0.89 17.71 0.61
N GLU A 161 1.44 17.18 1.71
CA GLU A 161 2.00 15.83 1.81
C GLU A 161 0.96 14.71 1.60
N PHE A 162 -0.33 15.03 1.70
CA PHE A 162 -1.45 14.09 1.51
C PHE A 162 -1.92 13.97 0.04
N TYR A 163 -1.26 14.64 -0.90
CA TYR A 163 -1.61 14.59 -2.33
C TYR A 163 -0.68 13.64 -3.10
N ILE A 164 -1.09 13.29 -4.33
CA ILE A 164 -0.27 12.53 -5.28
C ILE A 164 1.11 13.17 -5.37
N GLN A 165 2.15 12.35 -5.23
CA GLN A 165 3.53 12.82 -5.23
C GLN A 165 4.04 13.00 -6.66
N PRO A 166 4.92 13.98 -6.90
CA PRO A 166 5.57 14.16 -8.20
C PRO A 166 6.21 12.87 -8.71
N GLY A 167 6.04 12.60 -9.99
CA GLY A 167 6.60 11.44 -10.67
C GLY A 167 5.59 10.33 -10.94
N LEU A 168 4.37 10.40 -10.40
CA LEU A 168 3.30 9.47 -10.74
C LEU A 168 2.93 9.59 -12.21
N SER A 169 2.66 10.80 -12.69
CA SER A 169 2.27 11.05 -14.07
C SER A 169 3.36 10.61 -15.06
N THR A 170 4.63 10.92 -14.75
CA THR A 170 5.81 10.48 -15.51
C THR A 170 5.93 8.96 -15.54
N LEU A 171 5.78 8.28 -14.39
CA LEU A 171 5.86 6.83 -14.30
C LEU A 171 4.73 6.18 -15.12
N VAL A 172 3.50 6.69 -15.02
CA VAL A 172 2.35 6.17 -15.79
C VAL A 172 2.60 6.31 -17.29
N ARG A 173 3.11 7.45 -17.77
CA ARG A 173 3.51 7.60 -19.18
C ARG A 173 4.58 6.60 -19.59
N GLY A 174 5.56 6.36 -18.72
CA GLY A 174 6.58 5.34 -18.92
C GLY A 174 5.96 3.95 -19.09
N VAL A 175 5.07 3.56 -18.17
CA VAL A 175 4.39 2.25 -18.22
C VAL A 175 3.54 2.12 -19.48
N VAL A 176 2.65 3.07 -19.75
CA VAL A 176 1.71 3.02 -20.88
C VAL A 176 2.43 2.99 -22.23
N ASN A 177 3.47 3.81 -22.40
CA ASN A 177 4.21 3.89 -23.65
C ASN A 177 5.38 2.90 -23.74
N ASN A 178 5.56 2.05 -22.73
CA ASN A 178 6.72 1.17 -22.56
C ASN A 178 8.07 1.92 -22.75
N GLU A 179 8.19 3.08 -22.11
CA GLU A 179 9.35 3.97 -22.24
C GLU A 179 10.23 3.93 -20.97
N PRO A 180 11.37 3.20 -20.99
CA PRO A 180 12.18 2.95 -19.79
C PRO A 180 12.74 4.22 -19.14
N SER A 181 13.05 5.23 -19.96
CA SER A 181 13.60 6.50 -19.48
C SER A 181 12.62 7.20 -18.52
N LEU A 182 11.35 7.28 -18.92
CA LEU A 182 10.26 7.85 -18.12
C LEU A 182 9.91 6.97 -16.92
N MET A 183 9.92 5.63 -17.06
CA MET A 183 9.71 4.74 -15.90
C MET A 183 10.75 5.01 -14.82
N LYS A 184 12.02 5.09 -15.20
CA LYS A 184 13.12 5.33 -14.28
C LYS A 184 13.03 6.71 -13.63
N GLU A 185 12.77 7.75 -14.42
CA GLU A 185 12.61 9.12 -13.91
C GLU A 185 11.46 9.21 -12.90
N GLY A 186 10.26 8.78 -13.29
CA GLY A 186 9.07 8.85 -12.45
C GLY A 186 9.21 8.02 -11.16
N ALA A 187 9.74 6.80 -11.27
CA ALA A 187 9.98 5.96 -10.10
C ALA A 187 11.02 6.57 -9.16
N ASN A 188 12.11 7.14 -9.66
CA ASN A 188 13.12 7.77 -8.80
C ASN A 188 12.54 8.92 -7.99
N LEU A 189 11.73 9.79 -8.60
CA LEU A 189 11.06 10.89 -7.90
C LEU A 189 10.18 10.37 -6.75
N LEU A 190 9.38 9.33 -7.00
CA LEU A 190 8.51 8.71 -6.01
C LEU A 190 9.31 8.03 -4.88
N LEU A 191 10.38 7.30 -5.23
CA LEU A 191 11.24 6.60 -4.27
C LEU A 191 12.01 7.59 -3.38
N GLU A 192 12.61 8.63 -3.95
CA GLU A 192 13.31 9.68 -3.21
C GLU A 192 12.37 10.38 -2.22
N LYS A 193 11.15 10.70 -2.67
CA LYS A 193 10.13 11.29 -1.81
C LYS A 193 9.70 10.33 -0.71
N HIS A 194 9.46 9.05 -1.02
CA HIS A 194 9.14 8.02 -0.04
C HIS A 194 10.21 7.90 1.05
N LEU A 195 11.49 7.87 0.65
CA LEU A 195 12.64 7.84 1.55
C LEU A 195 12.72 9.09 2.42
N HIS A 196 12.53 10.27 1.82
CA HIS A 196 12.51 11.53 2.53
C HIS A 196 11.40 11.53 3.59
N THR A 197 10.17 11.22 3.20
CA THR A 197 8.99 11.18 4.08
C THR A 197 9.20 10.20 5.24
N THR A 198 9.64 8.97 4.95
CA THR A 198 9.89 7.93 5.97
C THR A 198 10.87 8.36 7.06
N LYS A 199 11.86 9.22 6.74
CA LYS A 199 12.83 9.76 7.70
C LYS A 199 12.19 10.66 8.77
N TYR A 200 11.09 11.33 8.44
CA TYR A 200 10.41 12.30 9.31
C TYR A 200 9.16 11.74 9.98
N PHE A 201 8.59 10.66 9.44
CA PHE A 201 7.44 9.98 10.03
C PHE A 201 7.83 9.34 11.36
N ARG A 202 7.19 9.81 12.44
CA ARG A 202 7.35 9.25 13.80
C ARG A 202 6.69 7.88 13.97
N THR A 203 5.91 7.44 12.98
CA THR A 203 5.09 6.21 12.97
C THR A 203 5.58 5.17 11.96
N ALA A 204 6.73 5.37 11.31
CA ALA A 204 7.03 4.60 10.09
C ALA A 204 7.23 3.09 10.29
N LEU A 205 7.47 2.60 11.51
CA LEU A 205 7.44 1.15 11.80
C LEU A 205 6.00 0.59 11.90
N GLU A 206 5.02 1.43 12.20
CA GLU A 206 3.63 1.05 12.44
C GLU A 206 2.78 1.15 11.17
N SER A 207 3.07 2.11 10.29
CA SER A 207 2.32 2.36 9.05
C SER A 207 2.86 1.65 7.80
N ASN A 208 3.69 0.61 7.95
CA ASN A 208 4.20 -0.23 6.86
C ASN A 208 4.89 0.50 5.69
N HIS A 209 5.57 1.62 5.94
CA HIS A 209 6.30 2.35 4.90
C HIS A 209 7.60 1.65 4.43
N TYR A 210 7.67 0.32 4.50
CA TYR A 210 8.80 -0.47 4.04
C TYR A 210 8.78 -0.72 2.53
N TYR A 211 7.71 -0.35 1.85
CA TYR A 211 7.59 -0.34 0.39
C TYR A 211 7.03 0.99 -0.10
N CYS A 212 7.35 1.34 -1.34
CA CYS A 212 6.77 2.50 -2.01
C CYS A 212 5.50 2.06 -2.74
N GLU A 213 4.34 2.36 -2.16
CA GLU A 213 3.05 1.88 -2.67
C GLU A 213 2.77 2.27 -4.11
N PRO A 214 2.90 3.54 -4.55
CA PRO A 214 2.61 3.91 -5.94
C PRO A 214 3.49 3.17 -6.95
N VAL A 215 4.79 3.03 -6.67
CA VAL A 215 5.73 2.32 -7.54
C VAL A 215 5.42 0.82 -7.55
N THR A 216 5.04 0.25 -6.41
CA THR A 216 4.67 -1.18 -6.32
C THR A 216 3.40 -1.47 -7.09
N LEU A 217 2.35 -0.68 -6.91
CA LEU A 217 1.08 -0.81 -7.65
C LEU A 217 1.28 -0.65 -9.15
N LEU A 218 2.06 0.36 -9.59
CA LEU A 218 2.37 0.54 -11.01
C LEU A 218 3.28 -0.55 -11.58
N THR A 219 4.11 -1.19 -10.76
CA THR A 219 4.85 -2.39 -11.17
C THR A 219 3.92 -3.58 -11.40
N ILE A 220 2.92 -3.76 -10.54
CA ILE A 220 1.90 -4.82 -10.67
C ILE A 220 1.05 -4.58 -11.93
N VAL A 221 0.55 -3.35 -12.10
CA VAL A 221 -0.20 -2.93 -13.29
C VAL A 221 0.65 -3.06 -14.56
N GLY A 222 1.92 -2.64 -14.53
CA GLY A 222 2.82 -2.78 -15.66
C GLY A 222 2.95 -4.24 -16.11
N ARG A 223 3.09 -5.19 -15.18
CA ARG A 223 3.12 -6.63 -15.51
C ARG A 223 1.84 -7.10 -16.19
N LYS A 224 0.68 -6.62 -15.74
CA LYS A 224 -0.61 -6.90 -16.39
C LYS A 224 -0.65 -6.38 -17.83
N LEU A 225 -0.01 -5.23 -18.08
CA LEU A 225 0.15 -4.62 -19.40
C LEU A 225 1.34 -5.19 -20.23
N GLY A 226 2.07 -6.19 -19.72
CA GLY A 226 3.21 -6.79 -20.41
C GLY A 226 4.52 -5.98 -20.29
N VAL A 227 4.61 -5.07 -19.33
CA VAL A 227 5.75 -4.17 -19.09
C VAL A 227 6.47 -4.53 -17.79
N ASP A 228 7.77 -4.83 -17.87
CA ASP A 228 8.59 -5.09 -16.67
C ASP A 228 9.15 -3.78 -16.09
N VAL A 229 8.30 -3.09 -15.33
CA VAL A 229 8.67 -1.82 -14.66
C VAL A 229 9.87 -2.01 -13.74
N LYS A 230 9.91 -3.11 -12.98
CA LYS A 230 10.98 -3.36 -12.01
C LYS A 230 12.35 -3.50 -12.69
N ALA A 231 12.40 -4.15 -13.86
CA ALA A 231 13.64 -4.24 -14.64
C ALA A 231 14.13 -2.87 -15.15
N ASN A 232 13.22 -1.95 -15.44
CA ASN A 232 13.55 -0.64 -16.02
C ASN A 232 13.96 0.42 -14.99
N ILE A 233 13.47 0.33 -13.75
CA ILE A 233 13.76 1.33 -12.69
C ILE A 233 15.07 1.06 -11.94
N GLY A 234 15.64 -0.15 -12.05
CA GLY A 234 16.92 -0.51 -11.45
C GLY A 234 16.81 -0.99 -9.99
N ASP A 235 17.82 -0.66 -9.17
CA ASP A 235 17.90 -1.11 -7.78
C ASP A 235 16.88 -0.38 -6.89
N THR A 236 15.92 -1.14 -6.36
CA THR A 236 14.89 -0.66 -5.44
C THR A 236 15.25 -0.89 -3.97
N THR A 237 16.46 -1.38 -3.67
CA THR A 237 16.88 -1.64 -2.30
C THR A 237 17.31 -0.36 -1.59
N ALA A 238 16.90 -0.23 -0.33
CA ALA A 238 17.24 0.93 0.50
C ALA A 238 17.38 0.54 1.97
N VAL A 239 18.01 1.42 2.76
CA VAL A 239 18.01 1.33 4.22
C VAL A 239 17.13 2.46 4.75
N LEU A 240 15.94 2.09 5.24
CA LEU A 240 15.02 3.04 5.84
C LEU A 240 15.46 3.35 7.27
N LYS A 241 15.51 4.64 7.62
CA LYS A 241 15.84 5.10 8.98
C LYS A 241 14.58 5.66 9.64
N THR A 242 13.99 4.88 10.54
CA THR A 242 12.67 5.15 11.13
C THR A 242 12.73 5.20 12.67
N LYS A 243 11.67 5.70 13.31
CA LYS A 243 11.50 5.75 14.77
C LYS A 243 10.28 4.92 15.18
N THR A 244 10.23 4.50 16.44
CA THR A 244 9.04 3.90 17.06
C THR A 244 8.11 4.99 17.59
N PHE A 245 6.81 4.70 17.63
CA PHE A 245 5.85 5.52 18.37
C PHE A 245 6.03 5.21 19.87
N SER A 246 6.13 6.26 20.68
CA SER A 246 6.21 6.18 22.14
C SER A 246 7.52 5.62 22.75
N PRO A 247 8.52 6.50 23.01
CA PRO A 247 9.45 6.30 24.11
C PRO A 247 8.78 6.39 25.50
N ILE A 248 7.48 6.74 25.61
CA ILE A 248 6.77 6.89 26.89
C ILE A 248 6.49 5.51 27.51
N ASP A 249 6.15 4.50 26.70
CA ASP A 249 5.84 3.14 27.16
C ASP A 249 7.02 2.16 27.03
N ARG A 250 8.15 2.64 26.49
CA ARG A 250 9.41 1.90 26.29
C ARG A 250 10.60 2.73 26.80
N PRO A 251 10.70 3.00 28.11
CA PRO A 251 11.73 3.89 28.67
C PRO A 251 13.16 3.38 28.43
N GLU A 252 13.33 2.09 28.11
CA GLU A 252 14.62 1.51 27.76
C GLU A 252 15.12 1.92 26.36
N ILE A 253 14.24 2.44 25.48
CA ILE A 253 14.63 2.92 24.14
C ILE A 253 14.87 4.43 24.18
N PRO A 254 16.07 4.92 23.81
CA PRO A 254 16.32 6.35 23.73
C PRO A 254 15.35 7.06 22.78
N ALA A 255 14.77 8.20 23.18
CA ALA A 255 13.78 8.95 22.38
C ALA A 255 14.25 9.39 20.98
N LYS A 256 15.56 9.40 20.73
CA LYS A 256 16.17 9.74 19.43
C LYS A 256 16.65 8.51 18.65
N LYS A 257 16.50 7.28 19.18
CA LYS A 257 16.90 6.05 18.52
C LYS A 257 16.19 5.97 17.16
N LYS A 258 16.99 5.64 16.14
CA LYS A 258 16.49 5.28 14.82
C LYS A 258 16.79 3.82 14.58
N PHE A 259 15.84 3.11 13.99
CA PHE A 259 15.98 1.76 13.49
C PHE A 259 16.35 1.82 12.02
N GLU A 260 17.30 0.98 11.62
CA GLU A 260 17.73 0.85 10.24
C GLU A 260 17.11 -0.42 9.66
N VAL A 261 16.20 -0.25 8.71
CA VAL A 261 15.47 -1.37 8.11
C VAL A 261 15.90 -1.51 6.66
N PRO A 262 16.76 -2.49 6.32
CA PRO A 262 17.09 -2.77 4.93
C PRO A 262 15.88 -3.44 4.25
N VAL A 263 15.40 -2.82 3.16
CA VAL A 263 14.17 -3.23 2.47
C VAL A 263 14.36 -3.20 0.95
N ASP A 264 13.52 -3.94 0.25
CA ASP A 264 13.24 -3.72 -1.17
C ASP A 264 11.97 -2.86 -1.24
N LEU A 265 12.07 -1.67 -1.82
CA LEU A 265 10.95 -0.73 -1.90
C LEU A 265 9.85 -1.20 -2.87
N VAL A 266 10.09 -2.25 -3.65
CA VAL A 266 9.10 -2.96 -4.47
C VAL A 266 9.14 -4.46 -4.14
N PRO A 267 8.57 -4.89 -3.00
CA PRO A 267 8.77 -6.24 -2.45
C PRO A 267 8.28 -7.36 -3.38
N PRO A 268 9.09 -8.42 -3.61
CA PRO A 268 8.67 -9.57 -4.42
C PRO A 268 7.44 -10.31 -3.89
N CYS A 269 7.14 -10.25 -2.58
CA CYS A 269 5.96 -10.90 -2.00
C CYS A 269 4.62 -10.33 -2.52
N PHE A 270 4.63 -9.06 -2.97
CA PHE A 270 3.48 -8.40 -3.60
C PHE A 270 3.43 -8.60 -5.11
N LEU A 271 4.45 -9.23 -5.68
CA LEU A 271 4.57 -9.49 -7.11
C LEU A 271 4.17 -10.92 -7.48
N LYS A 272 3.65 -11.68 -6.50
CA LYS A 272 3.12 -13.03 -6.69
C LYS A 272 1.65 -12.95 -7.09
N LYS A 273 1.21 -13.88 -7.95
CA LYS A 273 -0.22 -14.13 -8.16
C LYS A 273 -0.76 -14.98 -7.02
N ARG A 274 -1.95 -14.65 -6.54
CA ARG A 274 -2.75 -15.47 -5.60
C ARG A 274 -4.10 -15.76 -6.25
N GLY A 275 -4.65 -16.92 -5.93
CA GLY A 275 -5.96 -17.37 -6.43
C GLY A 275 -7.09 -16.70 -5.69
#